data_AF-A0ABD1S2B7-F1
#
_entry.id   AF-A0ABD1S2B7-F1
#
_cell.length_a   1.000
_cell.length_b   1.000
_cell.length_c   1.000
_cell.angle_alpha   90.00
_cell.angle_beta   90.00
_cell.angle_gamma   90.00
#
_symmetry.space_group_name_H-M   'P 1'
#
loop_
_entity.id
_entity.type
_entity.pdbx_description
1 polymer ?
#
loop_
_entity_poly.entity_id
_entity_poly.type
_entity_poly.pdbx_seq_one_letter_code
_entity_poly.pdbx_strand_id
1 'polypeptide(L)'
;MKTQVEEKFSSFFEKWMCLLEEFCRYYLRISAENSQEVDYEVLVNKLTAHHKDYYTFKWAAAHEDVLAFFTPVWLGPVENANLWITGWKPSMAFRLIESLKRIQSPGASLATMTEEQVKKIEALRLRIKMDEEKVERDFERQQVAMADRKMVELAALERRVIKNGDSAAARVEDTEGRVGYPNSPAKCEFLGRHVHSSN
;
A
#
# COMPACT_ATOMS: atom_id res chain seq x y z
N MET A 1 -4.46 13.14 -9.19
CA MET A 1 -3.43 13.19 -10.25
C MET A 1 -2.32 12.27 -9.79
N LYS A 2 -1.86 11.33 -10.62
CA LYS A 2 -0.76 10.44 -10.22
C LYS A 2 0.55 11.22 -10.22
N THR A 3 1.47 10.92 -9.30
CA THR A 3 2.81 11.51 -9.32
C THR A 3 3.64 10.87 -10.42
N GLN A 4 4.73 11.53 -10.85
CA GLN A 4 5.63 10.97 -11.85
C GLN A 4 6.23 9.62 -11.39
N VAL A 5 6.51 9.49 -10.09
CA VAL A 5 7.02 8.23 -9.50
C VAL A 5 5.95 7.15 -9.57
N GLU A 6 4.70 7.47 -9.24
CA GLU A 6 3.57 6.53 -9.34
C GLU A 6 3.36 6.05 -10.78
N GLU A 7 3.44 6.91 -11.78
CA GLU A 7 3.29 6.54 -13.19
C GLU A 7 4.44 5.63 -13.66
N LYS A 8 5.70 6.01 -13.38
CA LYS A 8 6.88 5.21 -13.73
C LYS A 8 6.83 3.83 -13.06
N PHE A 9 6.54 3.81 -11.75
CA PHE A 9 6.50 2.56 -11.00
C PHE A 9 5.32 1.67 -11.42
N SER A 10 4.16 2.26 -11.74
CA SER A 10 3.02 1.50 -12.28
C SER A 10 3.41 0.77 -13.58
N SER A 11 4.04 1.48 -14.52
CA SER A 11 4.48 0.88 -15.80
C SER A 11 5.54 -0.21 -15.60
N PHE A 12 6.47 -0.01 -14.66
CA PHE A 12 7.43 -1.04 -14.29
C PHE A 12 6.74 -2.26 -13.67
N PHE A 13 5.83 -2.04 -12.72
CA PHE A 13 5.12 -3.08 -11.99
C PHE A 13 4.30 -3.96 -12.92
N GLU A 14 3.58 -3.38 -13.88
CA GLU A 14 2.81 -4.12 -14.89
C GLU A 14 3.72 -5.08 -15.69
N LYS A 15 4.84 -4.59 -16.20
CA LYS A 15 5.81 -5.43 -16.94
C LYS A 15 6.41 -6.51 -16.06
N TRP A 16 6.75 -6.16 -14.82
CA TRP A 16 7.29 -7.10 -13.84
C TRP A 16 6.29 -8.22 -13.52
N MET A 17 5.00 -7.89 -13.39
CA MET A 17 3.91 -8.85 -13.16
C MET A 17 3.70 -9.78 -14.35
N CYS A 18 3.75 -9.26 -15.59
CA CYS A 18 3.66 -10.11 -16.79
C CYS A 18 4.76 -11.19 -16.81
N LEU A 19 6.01 -10.80 -16.52
CA LEU A 19 7.13 -11.73 -16.45
C LEU A 19 6.99 -12.72 -15.29
N LEU A 20 6.47 -12.28 -14.14
CA LEU A 20 6.19 -13.17 -13.02
C LEU A 20 5.16 -14.24 -13.40
N GLU A 21 4.12 -13.86 -14.13
CA GLU A 21 3.09 -14.78 -14.61
C GLU A 21 3.67 -15.80 -15.61
N GLU A 22 4.59 -15.37 -16.48
CA GLU A 22 5.31 -16.27 -17.38
C GLU A 22 6.15 -17.30 -16.61
N PHE A 23 6.88 -16.88 -15.57
CA PHE A 23 7.61 -17.81 -14.70
C PHE A 23 6.67 -18.81 -14.02
N CYS A 24 5.54 -18.34 -13.47
CA CYS A 24 4.55 -19.21 -12.83
C CYS A 24 3.98 -20.25 -13.81
N ARG A 25 3.57 -19.81 -15.02
CA ARG A 25 3.08 -20.72 -16.07
C ARG A 25 4.12 -21.75 -16.48
N TYR A 26 5.38 -21.32 -16.62
CA TYR A 26 6.49 -22.19 -16.99
C TYR A 26 6.78 -23.23 -15.89
N TYR A 27 6.80 -22.84 -14.61
CA TYR A 27 7.05 -23.77 -13.51
C TYR A 27 5.91 -24.76 -13.30
N LEU A 28 4.65 -24.34 -13.47
CA LEU A 28 3.51 -25.24 -13.43
C LEU A 28 3.56 -26.28 -14.55
N ARG A 29 3.96 -25.88 -15.76
CA ARG A 29 4.14 -26.80 -16.89
C ARG A 29 5.23 -27.84 -16.60
N ILE A 30 6.40 -27.38 -16.16
CA ILE A 30 7.51 -28.27 -15.81
C ILE A 30 7.10 -29.28 -14.73
N SER A 31 6.41 -28.80 -13.69
CA SER A 31 5.91 -29.65 -12.59
C SER A 31 4.96 -30.74 -13.11
N ALA A 32 4.08 -30.42 -14.06
CA ALA A 32 3.15 -31.38 -14.64
C ALA A 32 3.83 -32.40 -15.56
N GLU A 33 4.85 -31.98 -16.30
CA GLU A 33 5.54 -32.82 -17.29
C GLU A 33 6.60 -33.76 -16.68
N ASN A 34 6.92 -33.62 -15.38
CA ASN A 34 7.95 -34.42 -14.68
C ASN A 34 9.28 -34.51 -15.46
N SER A 35 9.66 -33.44 -16.15
CA SER A 35 10.89 -33.41 -16.95
C SER A 35 12.12 -33.61 -16.06
N GLN A 36 12.84 -34.73 -16.26
CA GLN A 36 14.03 -35.07 -15.47
C GLN A 36 15.26 -34.21 -15.78
N GLU A 37 15.23 -33.41 -16.85
CA GLU A 37 16.33 -32.52 -17.27
C GLU A 37 16.28 -31.11 -16.65
N VAL A 38 15.40 -30.87 -15.68
CA VAL A 38 15.19 -29.53 -15.13
C VAL A 38 16.25 -29.20 -14.09
N ASP A 39 17.07 -28.19 -14.40
CA ASP A 39 17.93 -27.54 -13.43
C ASP A 39 17.10 -26.59 -12.54
N TYR A 40 16.61 -27.12 -11.41
CA TYR A 40 15.87 -26.36 -10.41
C TYR A 40 16.66 -25.18 -9.83
N GLU A 41 18.00 -25.27 -9.78
CA GLU A 41 18.84 -24.19 -9.28
C GLU A 41 18.77 -22.98 -10.22
N VAL A 42 18.88 -23.22 -11.53
CA VAL A 42 18.71 -22.17 -12.55
C VAL A 42 17.33 -21.53 -12.48
N LEU A 43 16.27 -22.32 -12.25
CA LEU A 43 14.92 -21.78 -12.11
C LEU A 43 14.79 -20.87 -10.89
N VAL A 44 15.22 -21.36 -9.72
CA VAL A 44 15.19 -20.59 -8.47
C VAL A 44 16.01 -19.31 -8.61
N ASN A 45 17.18 -19.38 -9.24
CA ASN A 45 18.04 -18.21 -9.48
C ASN A 45 17.37 -17.17 -10.37
N LYS A 46 16.69 -17.59 -11.45
CA LYS A 46 15.93 -16.67 -12.33
C LYS A 46 14.81 -15.95 -11.58
N LEU A 47 13.96 -16.69 -10.85
CA LEU A 47 12.87 -16.08 -10.07
C LEU A 47 13.40 -15.16 -8.97
N THR A 48 14.50 -15.55 -8.33
CA THR A 48 15.15 -14.75 -7.29
C THR A 48 15.73 -13.46 -7.86
N ALA A 49 16.38 -13.51 -9.02
CA ALA A 49 16.87 -12.32 -9.73
C ALA A 49 15.72 -11.38 -10.10
N HIS A 50 14.63 -11.91 -10.65
CA HIS A 50 13.43 -11.14 -10.98
C HIS A 50 12.85 -10.39 -9.76
N HIS A 51 12.80 -11.04 -8.58
CA HIS A 51 12.37 -10.37 -7.35
C HIS A 51 13.39 -9.34 -6.83
N LYS A 52 14.69 -9.59 -6.99
CA LYS A 52 15.73 -8.59 -6.66
C LYS A 52 15.59 -7.34 -7.52
N ASP A 53 15.25 -7.49 -8.80
CA ASP A 53 15.04 -6.36 -9.71
C ASP A 53 13.86 -5.50 -9.25
N TYR A 54 12.76 -6.12 -8.79
CA TYR A 54 11.64 -5.41 -8.17
C TYR A 54 12.08 -4.54 -6.99
N TYR A 55 12.80 -5.11 -6.03
CA TYR A 55 13.24 -4.35 -4.85
C TYR A 55 14.28 -3.30 -5.18
N THR A 56 15.14 -3.54 -6.17
CA THR A 56 16.13 -2.56 -6.65
C THR A 56 15.42 -1.34 -7.25
N PHE A 57 14.45 -1.56 -8.14
CA PHE A 57 13.68 -0.48 -8.76
C PHE A 57 12.81 0.25 -7.72
N LYS A 58 12.16 -0.50 -6.82
CA LYS A 58 11.39 0.06 -5.70
C LYS A 58 12.24 0.95 -4.81
N TRP A 59 13.44 0.51 -4.45
CA TRP A 59 14.33 1.29 -3.60
C TRP A 59 14.76 2.59 -4.26
N ALA A 60 15.08 2.57 -5.55
CA ALA A 60 15.42 3.76 -6.30
C ALA A 60 14.24 4.76 -6.35
N ALA A 61 13.04 4.28 -6.68
CA ALA A 61 11.84 5.10 -6.76
C ALA A 61 11.40 5.66 -5.39
N ALA A 62 11.57 4.89 -4.30
CA ALA A 62 11.27 5.34 -2.94
C ALA A 62 12.20 6.48 -2.47
N HIS A 63 13.37 6.64 -3.08
CA HIS A 63 14.26 7.78 -2.82
C HIS A 63 13.74 9.08 -3.44
N GLU A 64 12.95 8.99 -4.51
CA GLU A 64 12.30 10.13 -5.15
C GLU A 64 10.98 10.48 -4.46
N ASP A 65 10.14 9.48 -4.16
CA ASP A 65 8.85 9.66 -3.47
C ASP A 65 8.52 8.41 -2.63
N VAL A 66 8.79 8.49 -1.33
CA VAL A 66 8.52 7.39 -0.39
C VAL A 66 7.03 7.24 -0.08
N LEU A 67 6.24 8.33 -0.18
CA LEU A 67 4.83 8.33 0.20
C LEU A 67 3.98 7.51 -0.78
N ALA A 68 4.37 7.52 -2.06
CA ALA A 68 3.77 6.67 -3.10
C ALA A 68 3.74 5.17 -2.73
N PHE A 69 4.63 4.70 -1.85
CA PHE A 69 4.72 3.29 -1.46
C PHE A 69 3.90 2.91 -0.22
N PHE A 70 3.36 3.88 0.51
CA PHE A 70 2.44 3.63 1.62
C PHE A 70 0.99 3.48 1.14
N THR A 71 0.63 4.11 0.02
CA THR A 71 -0.67 3.99 -0.65
C THR A 71 -0.48 3.77 -2.15
N PRO A 72 0.06 2.61 -2.55
CA PRO A 72 0.44 2.37 -3.94
C PRO A 72 -0.79 2.27 -4.86
N VAL A 73 -0.80 3.12 -5.88
CA VAL A 73 -1.90 3.22 -6.87
C VAL A 73 -1.87 2.13 -7.94
N TRP A 74 -0.78 1.36 -8.01
CA TRP A 74 -0.61 0.22 -8.93
C TRP A 74 -1.08 -1.11 -8.34
N LEU A 75 -1.44 -1.13 -7.06
CA LEU A 75 -2.00 -2.32 -6.40
C LEU A 75 -3.53 -2.25 -6.39
N GLY A 76 -4.16 -3.43 -6.45
CA GLY A 76 -5.60 -3.59 -6.31
C GLY A 76 -6.08 -3.35 -4.87
N PRO A 77 -7.39 -3.14 -4.63
CA PRO A 77 -7.93 -2.88 -3.30
C PRO A 77 -7.62 -3.98 -2.28
N VAL A 78 -7.68 -5.25 -2.68
CA VAL A 78 -7.36 -6.39 -1.82
C VAL A 78 -5.87 -6.42 -1.46
N GLU A 79 -5.01 -6.12 -2.43
CA GLU A 79 -3.57 -6.08 -2.21
C GLU A 79 -3.20 -4.93 -1.26
N ASN A 80 -3.83 -3.76 -1.46
CA ASN A 80 -3.69 -2.60 -0.58
C ASN A 80 -4.16 -2.89 0.84
N ALA A 81 -5.27 -3.61 1.02
CA ALA A 81 -5.77 -4.00 2.33
C ALA A 81 -4.84 -4.98 3.09
N ASN A 82 -3.91 -5.65 2.39
CA ASN A 82 -2.95 -6.58 2.98
C ASN A 82 -1.52 -6.00 3.06
N LEU A 83 -1.36 -4.69 2.84
CA LEU A 83 -0.08 -4.02 3.07
C LEU A 83 0.22 -3.94 4.57
N TRP A 84 1.48 -4.19 4.91
CA TRP A 84 1.99 -4.05 6.26
C TRP A 84 2.69 -2.69 6.46
N ILE A 85 3.67 -2.37 5.62
CA ILE A 85 4.41 -1.10 5.67
C ILE A 85 4.43 -0.47 4.28
N THR A 86 5.26 -0.99 3.37
CA THR A 86 5.25 -0.60 1.95
C THR A 86 5.08 -1.83 1.04
N GLY A 87 4.71 -2.96 1.61
CA GLY A 87 4.61 -4.25 0.95
C GLY A 87 3.94 -5.27 1.87
N TRP A 88 3.88 -6.52 1.40
CA TRP A 88 3.26 -7.61 2.16
C TRP A 88 4.15 -8.05 3.32
N LYS A 89 3.53 -8.54 4.39
CA LYS A 89 4.25 -9.08 5.53
C LYS A 89 4.93 -10.41 5.15
N PRO A 90 6.27 -10.52 5.17
CA PRO A 90 6.98 -11.72 4.71
C PRO A 90 6.48 -13.03 5.32
N SER A 91 6.04 -13.01 6.57
CA SER A 91 5.55 -14.18 7.30
C SER A 91 4.26 -14.78 6.71
N MET A 92 3.53 -14.02 5.88
CA MET A 92 2.40 -14.55 5.11
C MET A 92 2.79 -15.70 4.19
N ALA A 93 4.03 -15.73 3.67
CA ALA A 93 4.51 -16.83 2.83
C ALA A 93 4.48 -18.18 3.57
N PHE A 94 4.77 -18.19 4.87
CA PHE A 94 4.73 -19.43 5.67
C PHE A 94 3.32 -19.95 5.88
N ARG A 95 2.31 -19.06 5.94
CA ARG A 95 0.90 -19.48 5.99
C ARG A 95 0.48 -20.19 4.70
N LEU A 96 1.01 -19.75 3.56
CA LEU A 96 0.81 -20.41 2.28
C LEU A 96 1.47 -21.78 2.27
N ILE A 97 2.73 -21.88 2.70
CA ILE A 97 3.44 -23.17 2.82
C ILE A 97 2.67 -24.16 3.72
N GLU A 98 2.22 -23.72 4.90
CA GLU A 98 1.40 -24.55 5.80
C GLU A 98 0.08 -25.00 5.15
N SER A 99 -0.53 -24.14 4.33
CA SER A 99 -1.75 -24.48 3.61
C SER A 99 -1.49 -25.48 2.48
N LEU A 100 -0.40 -25.31 1.72
CA LEU A 100 0.01 -26.23 0.64
C LEU A 100 0.43 -27.61 1.16
N LYS A 101 0.95 -27.70 2.39
CA LYS A 101 1.20 -28.99 3.07
C LYS A 101 -0.08 -29.80 3.30
N ARG A 102 -1.22 -29.12 3.47
CA ARG A 102 -2.53 -29.75 3.70
C ARG A 102 -3.29 -30.07 2.43
N ILE A 103 -2.95 -29.43 1.32
CA ILE A 103 -3.60 -29.63 0.02
C ILE A 103 -3.04 -30.89 -0.64
N GLN A 104 -3.89 -31.87 -0.92
CA GLN A 104 -3.55 -33.10 -1.65
C GLN A 104 -3.86 -32.95 -3.14
N SER A 105 -3.43 -31.84 -3.76
CA SER A 105 -3.62 -31.61 -5.19
C SER A 105 -2.33 -31.95 -5.97
N PRO A 106 -2.41 -32.70 -7.08
CA PRO A 106 -1.26 -32.96 -7.94
C PRO A 106 -0.59 -31.65 -8.39
N GLY A 107 0.74 -31.58 -8.27
CA GLY A 107 1.54 -30.45 -8.77
C GLY A 107 1.64 -29.21 -7.87
N ALA A 108 0.85 -29.13 -6.78
CA ALA A 108 0.90 -28.03 -5.82
C ALA A 108 1.07 -28.49 -4.35
N SER A 109 1.03 -29.79 -4.09
CA SER A 109 1.15 -30.32 -2.74
C SER A 109 2.59 -30.24 -2.22
N LEU A 110 2.77 -29.66 -1.03
CA LEU A 110 4.01 -29.74 -0.26
C LEU A 110 3.92 -30.81 0.83
N ALA A 111 3.09 -31.83 0.66
CA ALA A 111 2.93 -32.90 1.66
C ALA A 111 4.23 -33.70 1.86
N THR A 112 5.04 -33.85 0.82
CA THR A 112 6.32 -34.57 0.84
C THR A 112 7.49 -33.60 0.93
N MET A 113 7.88 -33.21 2.14
CA MET A 113 9.11 -32.45 2.42
C MET A 113 10.04 -33.26 3.30
N THR A 114 11.35 -33.17 3.07
CA THR A 114 12.32 -33.83 3.95
C THR A 114 12.39 -33.12 5.30
N GLU A 115 12.82 -33.84 6.35
CA GLU A 115 12.97 -33.26 7.68
C GLU A 115 13.96 -32.08 7.68
N GLU A 116 15.03 -32.17 6.90
CA GLU A 116 16.00 -31.09 6.73
C GLU A 116 15.38 -29.85 6.10
N GLN A 117 14.52 -30.02 5.08
CA GLN A 117 13.81 -28.90 4.45
C GLN A 117 12.85 -28.24 5.44
N VAL A 118 12.10 -29.02 6.22
CA VAL A 118 11.21 -28.50 7.26
C VAL A 118 12.01 -27.71 8.30
N LYS A 119 13.13 -28.28 8.79
CA LYS A 119 14.02 -27.61 9.75
C LYS A 119 14.58 -26.29 9.22
N LYS A 120 15.01 -26.25 7.96
CA LYS A 120 15.51 -25.02 7.31
C LYS A 120 14.41 -23.96 7.17
N ILE A 121 13.19 -24.37 6.85
CA ILE A 121 12.04 -23.45 6.75
C ILE A 121 11.69 -22.87 8.11
N GLU A 122 11.65 -23.68 9.17
CA GLU A 122 11.37 -23.19 10.52
C GLU A 122 12.47 -22.23 11.02
N ALA A 123 13.74 -22.54 10.76
CA ALA A 123 14.83 -21.62 11.06
C ALA A 123 14.67 -20.27 10.31
N LEU A 124 14.28 -20.31 9.03
CA LEU A 124 14.02 -19.12 8.24
C LEU A 124 12.82 -18.33 8.77
N ARG A 125 11.74 -19.01 9.15
CA ARG A 125 10.53 -18.42 9.74
C ARG A 125 10.84 -17.65 11.02
N LEU A 126 11.61 -18.26 11.93
CA LEU A 126 12.01 -17.61 13.18
C LEU A 126 12.86 -16.37 12.93
N ARG A 127 13.83 -16.45 12.00
CA ARG A 127 14.65 -15.30 11.62
C ARG A 127 13.82 -14.16 11.04
N ILE A 128 12.93 -14.47 10.09
CA ILE A 128 12.04 -13.47 9.47
C ILE A 128 11.14 -12.84 10.53
N LYS A 129 10.59 -13.62 11.47
CA LYS A 129 9.76 -13.07 12.55
C LYS A 129 10.52 -12.06 13.40
N MET A 130 11.78 -12.36 13.77
CA MET A 130 12.61 -11.43 14.53
C MET A 130 12.90 -10.14 13.75
N ASP A 131 13.16 -10.25 12.44
CA ASP A 131 13.38 -9.10 11.57
C ASP A 131 12.10 -8.27 11.41
N GLU A 132 10.94 -8.90 11.25
CA GLU A 132 9.63 -8.23 11.22
C GLU A 132 9.36 -7.44 12.50
N GLU A 133 9.56 -8.06 13.67
CA GLU A 133 9.40 -7.40 14.97
C GLU A 133 10.33 -6.20 15.12
N LYS A 134 11.55 -6.27 14.57
CA LYS A 134 12.48 -5.13 14.57
C LYS A 134 11.94 -3.98 13.73
N VAL A 135 11.49 -4.26 12.51
CA VAL A 135 10.94 -3.25 11.61
C VAL A 135 9.68 -2.63 12.21
N GLU A 136 8.80 -3.42 12.83
CA GLU A 136 7.61 -2.93 13.53
C GLU A 136 7.96 -1.98 14.67
N ARG A 137 8.94 -2.33 15.52
CA ARG A 137 9.41 -1.44 16.60
C ARG A 137 10.00 -0.14 16.06
N ASP A 138 10.76 -0.20 14.97
CA ASP A 138 11.35 0.99 14.36
C ASP A 138 10.27 1.89 13.76
N PHE A 139 9.27 1.30 13.11
CA PHE A 139 8.13 2.03 12.56
C PHE A 139 7.30 2.69 13.66
N GLU A 140 6.99 1.98 14.75
CA GLU A 140 6.29 2.51 15.92
C GLU A 140 7.07 3.70 16.52
N ARG A 141 8.39 3.58 16.67
CA ARG A 141 9.24 4.69 17.14
C ARG A 141 9.12 5.92 16.26
N GLN A 142 9.11 5.75 14.93
CA GLN A 142 8.93 6.88 14.01
C GLN A 142 7.54 7.51 14.14
N GLN A 143 6.48 6.69 14.24
CA GLN A 143 5.12 7.19 14.44
C GLN A 143 4.99 7.99 15.75
N VAL A 144 5.56 7.50 16.85
CA VAL A 144 5.57 8.20 18.14
C VAL A 144 6.35 9.51 18.05
N ALA A 145 7.50 9.52 17.37
CA ALA A 145 8.28 10.74 17.18
C ALA A 145 7.52 11.81 16.36
N MET A 146 6.77 11.40 15.34
CA MET A 146 5.91 12.31 14.56
C MET A 146 4.73 12.84 15.38
N ALA A 147 4.19 12.03 16.27
CA ALA A 147 3.08 12.39 17.15
C ALA A 147 3.55 13.08 18.46
N ASP A 148 4.82 13.47 18.55
CA ASP A 148 5.38 14.07 19.76
C ASP A 148 4.69 15.40 20.12
N ARG A 149 4.71 15.74 21.41
CA ARG A 149 4.04 16.88 22.02
C ARG A 149 4.29 18.20 21.27
N LYS A 150 5.50 18.40 20.75
CA LYS A 150 5.83 19.62 19.98
C LYS A 150 5.03 19.73 18.69
N MET A 151 4.82 18.64 17.96
CA MET A 151 3.99 18.63 16.75
C MET A 151 2.52 18.89 17.08
N VAL A 152 2.03 18.33 18.19
CA VAL A 152 0.67 18.57 18.69
C VAL A 152 0.48 20.03 19.09
N GLU A 153 1.45 20.61 19.82
CA GLU A 153 1.43 22.03 20.22
C GLU A 153 1.47 22.96 19.01
N LEU A 154 2.27 22.65 17.99
CA LEU A 154 2.32 23.41 16.73
C LEU A 154 0.98 23.35 15.98
N ALA A 155 0.40 22.16 15.81
CA ALA A 155 -0.91 22.02 15.17
C ALA A 155 -2.03 22.76 15.95
N ALA A 156 -1.96 22.75 17.29
CA ALA A 156 -2.89 23.49 18.13
C ALA A 156 -2.69 25.01 18.06
N LEU A 157 -1.47 25.49 17.80
CA LEU A 157 -1.18 26.90 17.59
C LEU A 157 -1.67 27.35 16.21
N GLU A 158 -1.38 26.58 15.15
CA GLU A 158 -1.85 26.83 13.79
C GLU A 158 -3.38 26.98 13.74
N ARG A 159 -4.12 26.04 14.36
CA ARG A 159 -5.58 26.14 14.46
C ARG A 159 -6.06 27.43 15.14
N ARG A 160 -5.35 27.90 16.17
CA ARG A 160 -5.68 29.16 16.86
C ARG A 160 -5.40 30.37 15.98
N VAL A 161 -4.31 30.35 15.22
CA VAL A 161 -3.97 31.43 14.27
C VAL A 161 -4.98 31.49 13.14
N ILE A 162 -5.38 30.35 12.55
CA ILE A 162 -6.42 30.29 11.51
C ILE A 162 -7.74 30.86 12.06
N LYS A 163 -8.18 30.36 13.23
CA LYS A 163 -9.41 30.85 13.88
C LYS A 163 -9.36 32.36 14.17
N ASN A 164 -8.22 32.89 14.59
CA ASN A 164 -8.05 34.30 14.88
C ASN A 164 -7.92 35.15 13.61
N GLY A 165 -7.34 34.62 12.54
CA GLY A 165 -7.24 35.25 11.22
C GLY A 165 -8.61 35.36 10.53
N ASP A 166 -9.43 34.30 10.60
CA ASP A 166 -10.83 34.32 10.13
C ASP A 166 -11.68 35.30 10.95
N SER A 167 -11.43 35.39 12.26
CA SER A 167 -12.12 36.36 13.14
C SER A 167 -11.67 37.81 12.90
N ALA A 168 -10.45 38.02 12.39
CA ALA A 168 -9.96 39.34 12.01
C ALA A 168 -10.49 39.74 10.62
N ALA A 169 -10.56 38.81 9.66
CA ALA A 169 -11.17 39.03 8.35
C ALA A 169 -12.69 39.32 8.46
N ALA A 170 -13.40 38.56 9.31
CA ALA A 170 -14.84 38.78 9.56
C ALA A 170 -15.14 40.11 10.28
N ARG A 171 -14.17 40.73 10.96
CA ARG A 171 -14.32 42.07 11.57
C ARG A 171 -14.04 43.23 10.61
N VAL A 172 -13.39 42.97 9.48
CA VAL A 172 -13.14 44.01 8.47
C VAL A 172 -14.36 44.22 7.56
N GLU A 173 -15.17 43.18 7.30
CA GLU A 173 -16.39 43.31 6.50
C GLU A 173 -17.54 44.07 7.19
N ASP A 174 -17.52 44.23 8.51
CA ASP A 174 -18.63 44.86 9.27
C ASP A 174 -18.46 46.38 9.47
N THR A 175 -17.50 47.02 8.77
CA THR A 175 -17.20 48.47 8.91
C THR A 175 -17.30 49.30 7.63
N GLU A 176 -17.89 48.78 6.54
CA GLU A 176 -18.28 49.61 5.39
C GLU A 176 -19.81 49.82 5.34
N GLY A 177 -20.22 50.98 5.83
CA GLY A 177 -21.60 51.43 5.81
C GLY A 177 -22.11 51.77 4.40
N ARG A 178 -23.31 51.27 4.09
CA ARG A 178 -24.47 52.04 3.62
C ARG A 178 -24.19 53.26 2.72
N VAL A 179 -24.10 53.08 1.39
CA VAL A 179 -24.68 54.01 0.37
C VAL A 179 -25.03 53.25 -0.93
N GLY A 180 -26.30 53.32 -1.35
CA GLY A 180 -26.71 53.34 -2.77
C GLY A 180 -27.02 52.03 -3.51
N TYR A 181 -28.30 51.69 -3.66
CA TYR A 181 -28.83 50.95 -4.83
C TYR A 181 -28.96 51.91 -6.05
N PRO A 182 -29.26 51.48 -7.31
CA PRO A 182 -29.56 50.12 -7.81
C PRO A 182 -28.83 49.74 -9.13
N ASN A 183 -28.74 48.44 -9.43
CA ASN A 183 -29.25 47.86 -10.68
C ASN A 183 -28.96 46.36 -10.75
N SER A 184 -30.01 45.58 -10.61
CA SER A 184 -30.10 44.24 -11.18
C SER A 184 -31.44 44.14 -11.89
N PRO A 185 -31.46 43.57 -13.10
CA PRO A 185 -32.59 42.77 -13.51
C PRO A 185 -32.12 41.39 -13.95
N ALA A 186 -32.47 40.36 -13.19
CA ALA A 186 -33.13 39.18 -13.74
C ALA A 186 -33.66 38.29 -12.60
N LYS A 187 -34.99 38.25 -12.53
CA LYS A 187 -35.81 37.29 -11.79
C LYS A 187 -35.58 35.87 -12.35
N CYS A 188 -35.64 34.86 -11.47
CA CYS A 188 -36.74 33.90 -11.50
C CYS A 188 -36.73 33.00 -10.26
N GLU A 189 -37.71 33.22 -9.37
CA GLU A 189 -38.18 32.25 -8.39
C GLU A 189 -38.98 31.15 -9.09
N PHE A 190 -38.90 29.92 -8.59
CA PHE A 190 -40.09 29.09 -8.50
C PHE A 190 -40.06 28.20 -7.25
N LEU A 191 -41.17 28.27 -6.52
CA LEU A 191 -41.45 27.70 -5.21
C LEU A 191 -41.69 26.18 -5.20
N GLY A 192 -41.10 25.52 -4.20
CA GLY A 192 -41.78 24.77 -3.13
C GLY A 192 -42.82 23.68 -3.45
N ARG A 193 -42.67 22.52 -2.78
CA ARG A 193 -43.74 21.98 -1.93
C ARG A 193 -43.25 20.91 -0.94
N HIS A 194 -43.50 21.19 0.34
CA HIS A 194 -43.65 20.22 1.42
C HIS A 194 -44.87 19.33 1.19
N VAL A 195 -44.80 18.07 1.62
CA VAL A 195 -45.95 17.29 2.10
C VAL A 195 -45.57 16.65 3.44
N HIS A 196 -46.48 16.78 4.40
CA HIS A 196 -46.42 16.31 5.79
C HIS A 196 -46.65 14.80 5.96
N SER A 197 -45.99 14.25 6.98
CA SER A 197 -46.46 13.32 8.05
C SER A 197 -47.68 12.41 7.82
N SER A 198 -47.54 11.11 8.13
CA SER A 198 -48.19 10.45 9.28
C SER A 198 -47.78 8.97 9.41
N ASN A 199 -47.57 8.55 10.67
CA ASN A 199 -47.55 7.19 11.24
C ASN A 199 -46.97 6.01 10.46
#